data_AF-M5PE16-F1
#
_entry.id   AF-M5PE16-F1
#
_cell.length_a   1.000
_cell.length_b   1.000
_cell.length_c   1.000
_cell.angle_alpha   90.00
_cell.angle_beta   90.00
_cell.angle_gamma   90.00
#
_symmetry.space_group_name_H-M   'P 1'
#
loop_
_entity.id
_entity.type
_entity.pdbx_description
1 polymer ?
#
loop_
_entity_poly.entity_id
_entity_poly.type
_entity_poly.pdbx_seq_one_letter_code
_entity_poly.pdbx_strand_id
1 'polypeptide(L)'
;MRYLAEHQTFDSTAELNASVYEHIKRNTYELNDTDRLALKTIARYAVKVAGAAHFKADTLAQLIEKSVKAARRVVNKPASLWIIQKIATTRKINGGHGANVIVILPIDQSAAGGQEANRKAPVPFLK
;
A
#
# COMPACT_ATOMS: atom_id res chain seq x y z
N MET A 1 -1.28 19.65 -4.20
CA MET A 1 -1.73 18.29 -4.51
C MET A 1 -1.11 17.70 -5.80
N ARG A 2 -0.23 18.39 -6.53
CA ARG A 2 0.40 17.87 -7.77
C ARG A 2 1.22 16.59 -7.56
N TYR A 3 2.07 16.52 -6.52
CA TYR A 3 2.97 15.37 -6.36
C TYR A 3 2.30 14.04 -6.01
N LEU A 4 1.16 14.05 -5.29
CA LEU A 4 0.48 12.77 -4.97
C LEU A 4 -0.14 12.18 -6.24
N ALA A 5 -0.60 13.03 -7.17
CA ALA A 5 -1.17 12.61 -8.44
C ALA A 5 -0.14 11.89 -9.33
N GLU A 6 1.16 12.18 -9.18
CA GLU A 6 2.25 11.44 -9.85
C GLU A 6 2.35 9.98 -9.40
N HIS A 7 1.65 9.61 -8.32
CA HIS A 7 1.58 8.24 -7.80
C HIS A 7 0.22 7.57 -8.04
N GLN A 8 -0.68 8.20 -8.82
CA GLN A 8 -1.93 7.56 -9.24
C GLN A 8 -1.63 6.30 -10.06
N THR A 9 -2.32 5.21 -9.78
CA THR A 9 -2.11 3.90 -10.43
C THR A 9 -3.35 3.36 -11.14
N PHE A 10 -4.49 4.01 -10.98
CA PHE A 10 -5.76 3.61 -11.57
C PHE A 10 -6.45 4.81 -12.21
N ASP A 11 -7.27 4.57 -13.24
CA ASP A 11 -8.03 5.63 -13.91
C ASP A 11 -9.35 5.93 -13.20
N SER A 12 -9.80 5.00 -12.34
CA SER A 12 -11.05 5.16 -11.59
C SER A 12 -11.03 4.52 -10.20
N THR A 13 -11.96 4.95 -9.35
CA THR A 13 -12.23 4.31 -8.06
C THR A 13 -12.72 2.86 -8.24
N ALA A 14 -13.41 2.56 -9.34
CA ALA A 14 -13.88 1.22 -9.64
C ALA A 14 -12.71 0.25 -9.90
N GLU A 15 -11.73 0.67 -10.71
CA GLU A 15 -10.50 -0.10 -10.96
C GLU A 15 -9.69 -0.32 -9.69
N LEU A 16 -9.52 0.73 -8.87
CA LEU A 16 -8.87 0.62 -7.57
C LEU A 16 -9.55 -0.45 -6.72
N ASN A 17 -10.88 -0.39 -6.59
CA ASN A 17 -11.64 -1.33 -5.77
C ASN A 17 -11.54 -2.77 -6.31
N ALA A 18 -11.60 -2.95 -7.63
CA ALA A 18 -11.45 -4.25 -8.29
C ALA A 18 -10.05 -4.84 -8.03
N SER A 19 -9.00 -4.03 -8.15
CA SER A 19 -7.62 -4.45 -7.89
C SER A 19 -7.42 -4.83 -6.42
N VAL A 20 -7.96 -4.05 -5.48
CA VAL A 20 -7.88 -4.37 -4.04
C VAL A 20 -8.59 -5.69 -3.72
N TYR A 21 -9.78 -5.91 -4.30
CA TYR A 21 -10.52 -7.17 -4.12
C TYR A 21 -9.72 -8.36 -4.67
N GLU A 22 -9.18 -8.24 -5.88
CA GLU A 22 -8.42 -9.30 -6.51
C GLU A 22 -7.10 -9.59 -5.77
N HIS A 23 -6.43 -8.56 -5.24
CA HIS A 23 -5.23 -8.76 -4.39
C HIS A 23 -5.57 -9.54 -3.13
N ILE A 24 -6.66 -9.18 -2.45
CA ILE A 24 -7.12 -9.89 -1.25
C ILE A 24 -7.45 -11.35 -1.59
N LYS A 25 -8.14 -11.58 -2.71
CA LYS A 25 -8.52 -12.91 -3.18
C LYS A 25 -7.29 -13.77 -3.49
N ARG A 26 -6.34 -13.28 -4.30
CA ARG A 26 -5.11 -14.02 -4.67
C ARG A 26 -4.21 -14.33 -3.49
N ASN A 27 -4.22 -13.48 -2.46
CA ASN A 27 -3.37 -13.59 -1.28
C ASN A 27 -4.16 -14.00 -0.02
N THR A 28 -5.28 -14.72 -0.18
CA THR A 28 -6.22 -15.01 0.93
C THR A 28 -5.55 -15.70 2.12
N TYR A 29 -4.67 -16.67 1.85
CA TYR A 29 -3.94 -17.41 2.88
C TYR A 29 -2.77 -16.63 3.48
N GLU A 30 -2.26 -15.63 2.75
CA GLU A 30 -1.11 -14.86 3.17
C GLU A 30 -1.44 -13.64 4.00
N LEU A 31 -2.58 -13.01 3.71
CA LEU A 31 -3.08 -11.87 4.44
C LEU A 31 -3.88 -12.36 5.65
N ASN A 32 -3.60 -11.82 6.83
CA ASN A 32 -4.48 -11.98 7.98
C ASN A 32 -5.58 -10.89 7.96
N ASP A 33 -6.50 -10.95 8.93
CA ASP A 33 -7.60 -9.97 9.03
C ASP A 33 -7.12 -8.54 9.23
N THR A 34 -6.03 -8.34 9.98
CA THR A 34 -5.46 -7.01 10.20
C THR A 34 -4.83 -6.46 8.91
N ASP A 35 -4.17 -7.30 8.11
CA ASP A 35 -3.63 -6.91 6.81
C ASP A 35 -4.75 -6.51 5.84
N ARG A 36 -5.83 -7.32 5.77
CA ARG A 36 -7.03 -7.01 4.98
C ARG A 36 -7.69 -5.71 5.42
N LEU A 37 -7.83 -5.49 6.72
CA LEU A 37 -8.40 -4.27 7.28
C LEU A 37 -7.55 -3.04 6.95
N ALA A 38 -6.22 -3.15 7.08
CA ALA A 38 -5.30 -2.09 6.73
C ALA A 38 -5.38 -1.75 5.23
N LEU A 39 -5.38 -2.75 4.35
CA LEU A 39 -5.50 -2.56 2.90
C LEU A 39 -6.81 -1.85 2.52
N LYS A 40 -7.96 -2.33 3.03
CA LYS A 40 -9.26 -1.68 2.79
C LYS A 40 -9.29 -0.25 3.32
N THR A 41 -8.67 -0.01 4.47
CA THR A 41 -8.54 1.33 5.04
C THR A 41 -7.71 2.23 4.16
N ILE A 42 -6.55 1.78 3.70
CA ILE A 42 -5.70 2.57 2.80
C ILE A 42 -6.44 2.89 1.50
N ALA A 43 -7.12 1.90 0.91
CA ALA A 43 -7.91 2.07 -0.32
C ALA A 43 -8.98 3.16 -0.19
N ARG A 44 -9.72 3.21 0.93
CA ARG A 44 -10.73 4.26 1.19
C ARG A 44 -10.15 5.68 1.14
N TYR A 45 -8.91 5.87 1.59
CA TYR A 45 -8.25 7.18 1.57
C TYR A 45 -7.54 7.46 0.24
N ALA A 46 -7.24 6.42 -0.53
CA ALA A 46 -6.65 6.48 -1.86
C ALA A 46 -7.69 6.70 -2.98
N VAL A 47 -8.96 7.00 -2.65
CA VAL A 47 -10.00 7.27 -3.65
C VAL A 47 -9.76 8.60 -4.37
N LYS A 48 -9.30 9.62 -3.64
CA LYS A 48 -9.12 10.98 -4.18
C LYS A 48 -8.02 11.05 -5.24
N VAL A 49 -6.98 10.24 -5.08
CA VAL A 49 -5.94 10.02 -6.08
C VAL A 49 -5.89 8.52 -6.25
N ALA A 50 -6.60 7.99 -7.25
CA ALA A 50 -6.92 6.57 -7.35
C ALA A 50 -5.66 5.69 -7.24
N GLY A 51 -5.49 5.09 -6.06
CA GLY A 51 -4.36 4.22 -5.73
C GLY A 51 -3.27 4.83 -4.86
N ALA A 52 -3.25 6.13 -4.58
CA ALA A 52 -2.24 6.75 -3.72
C ALA A 52 -2.83 7.56 -2.56
N ALA A 53 -2.27 7.37 -1.36
CA ALA A 53 -2.64 8.15 -0.18
C ALA A 53 -1.46 8.44 0.73
N HIS A 54 -1.49 9.60 1.39
CA HIS A 54 -0.62 9.86 2.53
C HIS A 54 -1.16 9.17 3.76
N PHE A 55 -0.31 8.38 4.41
CA PHE A 55 -0.63 7.78 5.69
C PHE A 55 0.44 8.06 6.73
N LYS A 56 0.01 8.68 7.83
CA LYS A 56 0.76 8.64 9.08
C LYS A 56 0.51 7.28 9.74
N ALA A 57 1.57 6.72 10.33
CA ALA A 57 1.46 5.48 11.08
C ALA A 57 0.43 5.59 12.23
N ASP A 58 0.37 6.74 12.90
CA ASP A 58 -0.55 6.97 14.02
C ASP A 58 -2.02 6.96 13.56
N THR A 59 -2.32 7.58 12.42
CA THR A 59 -3.65 7.58 11.83
C THR A 59 -4.06 6.17 11.44
N LEU A 60 -3.17 5.41 10.79
CA LEU A 60 -3.46 4.02 10.45
C LEU A 60 -3.70 3.19 11.71
N ALA A 61 -2.89 3.38 12.75
CA ALA A 61 -2.98 2.69 14.03
C ALA A 61 -4.34 2.89 14.70
N GLN A 62 -4.83 4.13 14.73
CA GLN A 62 -6.18 4.45 15.24
C GLN A 62 -7.27 3.75 14.43
N LEU A 63 -7.18 3.79 13.10
CA LEU A 63 -8.21 3.23 12.21
C LEU A 63 -8.28 1.69 12.22
N ILE A 64 -7.18 1.01 12.57
CA ILE A 64 -7.13 -0.46 12.67
C ILE A 64 -7.12 -0.95 14.13
N GLU A 65 -7.25 -0.03 15.09
CA GLU A 65 -7.23 -0.31 16.54
C GLU A 65 -6.01 -1.11 17.00
N LYS A 66 -4.82 -0.69 16.54
CA LYS A 66 -3.54 -1.30 16.92
C LYS A 66 -2.56 -0.25 17.42
N SER A 67 -1.44 -0.71 17.98
CA SER A 67 -0.32 0.18 18.30
C SER A 67 0.32 0.76 17.04
N VAL A 68 0.96 1.92 17.16
CA VAL A 68 1.73 2.54 16.07
C VAL A 68 2.80 1.59 15.51
N LYS A 69 3.45 0.81 16.38
CA LYS A 69 4.43 -0.21 15.97
C LYS A 69 3.79 -1.29 15.10
N ALA A 70 2.60 -1.77 15.47
CA ALA A 70 1.85 -2.74 14.68
C ALA A 70 1.36 -2.15 13.35
N ALA A 71 0.89 -0.89 13.33
CA ALA A 71 0.50 -0.21 12.09
C ALA A 71 1.67 -0.01 11.12
N ARG A 72 2.89 0.23 11.62
CA ARG A 72 4.08 0.24 10.75
C ARG A 72 4.41 -1.14 10.20
N ARG A 73 4.16 -2.21 10.97
CA ARG A 73 4.42 -3.60 10.57
C ARG A 73 3.39 -4.11 9.58
N VAL A 74 2.11 -3.77 9.74
CA VAL A 74 1.00 -4.33 8.95
C VAL A 74 1.16 -4.04 7.46
N VAL A 75 1.77 -2.91 7.10
CA VAL A 75 2.03 -2.55 5.69
C VAL A 75 3.21 -3.30 5.08
N ASN A 76 4.03 -4.00 5.86
CA ASN A 76 5.20 -4.71 5.34
C ASN A 76 4.84 -5.97 4.57
N LYS A 77 3.86 -6.76 5.04
CA LYS A 77 3.46 -7.99 4.33
C LYS A 77 2.77 -7.70 2.99
N PRO A 78 1.80 -6.76 2.90
CA PRO A 78 1.28 -6.33 1.60
C PRO A 78 2.35 -5.75 0.67
N ALA A 79 3.37 -5.06 1.20
CA ALA A 79 4.48 -4.58 0.38
C ALA A 79 5.36 -5.73 -0.16
N SER A 80 5.65 -6.76 0.65
CA SER A 80 6.40 -7.93 0.17
C SER A 80 5.64 -8.78 -0.85
N LEU A 81 4.30 -8.69 -0.84
CA LEU A 81 3.41 -9.35 -1.79
C LEU A 81 3.11 -8.52 -3.04
N TRP A 82 3.79 -7.37 -3.22
CA TRP A 82 3.55 -6.47 -4.36
C TRP A 82 2.12 -5.94 -4.46
N ILE A 83 1.42 -5.83 -3.32
CA ILE A 83 0.09 -5.23 -3.26
C ILE A 83 0.21 -3.71 -3.13
N ILE A 84 1.22 -3.25 -2.37
CA ILE A 84 1.49 -1.83 -2.17
C ILE A 84 2.97 -1.49 -2.30
N GLN A 85 3.27 -0.23 -2.63
CA GLN A 85 4.58 0.38 -2.53
C GLN A 85 4.56 1.49 -1.46
N LYS A 86 5.65 1.61 -0.70
CA LYS A 86 5.86 2.66 0.29
C LYS A 86 6.87 3.66 -0.25
N ILE A 87 6.48 4.92 -0.38
CA ILE A 87 7.39 6.01 -0.74
C ILE A 87 7.60 6.85 0.52
N ALA A 88 8.83 6.81 1.04
CA ALA A 88 9.21 7.61 2.19
C ALA A 88 9.16 9.10 1.82
N THR A 89 8.55 9.90 2.67
CA THR A 89 8.58 11.36 2.55
C THR A 89 9.38 11.94 3.71
N THR A 90 10.16 12.97 3.43
CA THR A 90 10.85 13.76 4.45
C THR A 90 10.10 15.08 4.65
N ARG A 91 9.96 15.53 5.90
CA ARG A 91 9.39 16.86 6.16
C ARG A 91 10.41 17.93 5.74
N LYS A 92 10.01 18.79 4.79
CA LYS A 92 10.84 19.90 4.27
C LYS A 92 11.40 20.84 5.35
N ILE A 93 10.70 21.02 6.47
CA ILE A 93 11.08 22.02 7.49
C ILE A 93 11.89 21.40 8.65
N ASN A 94 11.50 20.23 9.16
CA ASN A 94 12.09 19.65 10.39
C ASN A 94 12.94 18.39 10.16
N GLY A 95 13.17 17.97 8.91
CA GLY A 95 14.02 16.81 8.57
C GLY A 95 13.52 15.42 9.02
N GLY A 96 12.43 15.34 9.80
CA GLY A 96 11.87 14.07 10.30
C GLY A 96 11.08 13.28 9.27
N HIS A 97 10.88 11.98 9.55
CA HIS A 97 10.04 11.09 8.74
C HIS A 97 8.60 11.62 8.66
N GLY A 98 8.15 11.93 7.44
CA GLY A 98 6.80 12.40 7.15
C GLY A 98 5.77 11.26 7.11
N ALA A 99 4.56 11.60 6.67
CA ALA A 99 3.57 10.60 6.29
C ALA A 99 4.06 9.90 5.02
N ASN A 100 4.22 8.58 5.04
CA ASN A 100 4.60 7.86 3.83
C ASN A 100 3.46 7.99 2.80
N VAL A 101 3.81 8.07 1.52
CA VAL A 101 2.85 7.76 0.46
C VAL A 101 2.76 6.25 0.39
N ILE A 102 1.55 5.73 0.48
CA ILE A 102 1.24 4.35 0.17
C ILE A 102 0.57 4.33 -1.19
N VAL A 103 1.13 3.55 -2.11
CA VAL A 103 0.64 3.36 -3.47
C VAL A 103 0.13 1.92 -3.58
N ILE A 104 -1.13 1.72 -3.93
CA ILE A 104 -1.72 0.42 -4.25
C ILE A 104 -1.37 0.11 -5.69
N LEU A 105 -0.79 -1.07 -5.91
CA LEU A 105 -0.34 -1.49 -7.24
C LEU A 105 -1.48 -2.21 -7.97
N PRO A 106 -1.58 -2.07 -9.31
CA PRO A 106 -2.48 -2.89 -10.10
C PRO A 106 -2.08 -4.37 -9.99
N ILE A 107 -3.03 -5.25 -10.26
CA ILE A 107 -2.74 -6.67 -10.39
C ILE A 107 -1.85 -6.90 -11.60
N ASP A 108 -0.67 -7.49 -11.38
CA ASP A 108 0.16 -7.95 -12.47
C ASP A 108 -0.54 -9.13 -13.16
N GLN A 109 -1.06 -8.89 -14.37
CA GLN A 109 -1.74 -9.91 -15.17
C GLN A 109 -0.76 -10.98 -15.68
N SER A 110 0.55 -10.70 -15.63
CA SER A 110 1.62 -11.62 -16.05
C SER A 110 1.72 -12.86 -15.16
N ALA A 111 1.16 -12.84 -13.94
CA ALA A 111 1.15 -14.00 -13.04
C ALA A 111 0.09 -15.06 -13.39
N ALA A 112 -0.80 -14.81 -14.37
CA ALA A 112 -1.78 -15.80 -14.85
C ALA A 112 -1.19 -16.82 -15.85
N GLY A 113 0.04 -16.60 -16.34
CA GLY A 113 0.81 -17.56 -17.12
C GLY A 113 2.24 -17.61 -16.58
N GLY A 114 2.66 -18.76 -16.06
CA GLY A 114 3.81 -18.87 -15.17
C GLY A 114 5.11 -18.25 -15.68
N GLN A 115 5.64 -17.26 -14.95
CA GLN A 115 7.06 -16.97 -14.85
C GLN A 115 7.37 -16.47 -13.43
N GLU A 116 7.78 -17.39 -12.56
CA GLU A 116 8.13 -17.12 -11.16
C GLU A 116 9.60 -16.69 -10.96
N ALA A 117 10.37 -16.53 -12.05
CA ALA A 117 11.82 -16.52 -11.98
C ALA A 117 12.50 -15.15 -11.82
N ASN A 118 11.79 -14.03 -11.67
CA ASN A 118 12.44 -12.72 -11.50
C ASN A 118 11.71 -11.74 -10.57
N ARG A 119 11.21 -12.24 -9.43
CA ARG A 119 10.69 -11.38 -8.36
C ARG A 119 11.84 -10.89 -7.47
N LYS A 120 12.67 -9.94 -7.94
CA LYS A 120 13.49 -9.16 -7.01
C LYS A 120 12.56 -8.24 -6.23
N ALA A 121 12.25 -8.61 -4.98
CA ALA A 121 11.50 -7.76 -4.05
C ALA A 121 11.98 -6.30 -4.16
N PRO A 122 11.09 -5.29 -4.07
CA PRO A 122 11.56 -3.92 -4.00
C PRO A 122 12.46 -3.87 -2.78
N VAL A 123 13.74 -3.52 -3.02
CA VAL A 123 14.77 -3.49 -1.99
C VAL A 123 14.18 -2.86 -0.73
N PRO A 124 14.12 -3.58 0.41
CA PRO A 124 13.78 -2.92 1.65
C PRO A 124 14.78 -1.80 1.76
N PHE A 125 14.30 -0.56 1.84
CA PHE A 125 15.16 0.59 2.07
C PHE A 125 15.94 0.31 3.36
N LEU A 126 17.19 -0.13 3.19
CA LEU A 126 18.15 -0.30 4.27
C LEU A 126 18.35 1.10 4.87
N LYS A 127 18.30 1.14 6.20
CA LYS A 127 18.54 2.33 7.00
C LYS A 127 19.87 2.98 6.68
#